data_AF-A4INP5-F1
#
_entry.id   AF-A4INP5-F1
#
_cell.length_a   1.000
_cell.length_b   1.000
_cell.length_c   1.000
_cell.angle_alpha   90.00
_cell.angle_beta   90.00
_cell.angle_gamma   90.00
#
_symmetry.space_group_name_H-M   'P 1'
#
loop_
_entity.id
_entity.type
_entity.pdbx_description
1 polymer ?
#
loop_
_entity_poly.entity_id
_entity_poly.type
_entity_poly.pdbx_seq_one_letter_code
_entity_poly.pdbx_strand_id
1 'polypeptide(L)'
;MNIRRFREEDWLQVKEIYEQGIATGQATFETAAPSFEKWVSTIAANLCFVAEDEEGIQGWCKISKVSDRCVYQGVGEVSVYVREGSRGKGVGKRLLEVIIKESEEKGLDINSRDLP
;
A
#
# COMPACT_ATOMS: atom_id res chain seq x y z
N MET A 1 2.77 -10.79 14.16
CA MET A 1 2.82 -9.93 12.96
C MET A 1 3.16 -10.79 11.75
N ASN A 2 2.15 -11.08 10.93
CA ASN A 2 2.23 -11.83 9.69
C ASN A 2 2.04 -10.87 8.50
N ILE A 3 2.69 -11.13 7.37
CA ILE A 3 2.48 -10.36 6.13
C ILE A 3 1.93 -11.30 5.06
N ARG A 4 0.82 -10.93 4.45
CA ARG A 4 0.15 -11.73 3.41
C ARG A 4 -0.45 -10.85 2.33
N ARG A 5 -0.87 -11.48 1.23
CA ARG A 5 -1.64 -10.80 0.18
C ARG A 5 -2.94 -10.23 0.75
N PHE A 6 -3.29 -9.05 0.25
CA PHE A 6 -4.60 -8.44 0.47
C PHE A 6 -5.73 -9.37 -0.03
N ARG A 7 -6.85 -9.36 0.69
CA ARG A 7 -8.10 -10.02 0.33
C ARG A 7 -9.25 -9.03 0.48
N GLU A 8 -10.35 -9.26 -0.23
CA GLU A 8 -11.50 -8.36 -0.22
C GLU A 8 -12.08 -8.15 1.19
N GLU A 9 -12.02 -9.18 2.04
CA GLU A 9 -12.42 -9.12 3.46
C GLU A 9 -11.61 -8.11 4.29
N ASP A 10 -10.38 -7.79 3.87
CA ASP A 10 -9.54 -6.80 4.56
C ASP A 10 -9.95 -5.36 4.27
N TRP A 11 -10.80 -5.14 3.25
CA TRP A 11 -11.08 -3.82 2.71
C TRP A 11 -11.56 -2.83 3.78
N LEU A 12 -12.42 -3.26 4.71
CA LEU A 12 -12.94 -2.37 5.74
C LEU A 12 -11.81 -1.80 6.62
N GLN A 13 -10.86 -2.62 7.02
CA GLN A 13 -9.71 -2.19 7.84
C GLN A 13 -8.67 -1.43 7.00
N VAL A 14 -8.48 -1.82 5.74
CA VAL A 14 -7.60 -1.10 4.81
C VAL A 14 -8.12 0.32 4.55
N LYS A 15 -9.42 0.47 4.32
CA LYS A 15 -10.09 1.76 4.16
C LYS A 15 -9.95 2.63 5.41
N GLU A 16 -10.18 2.06 6.59
CA GLU A 16 -9.99 2.76 7.86
C GLU A 16 -8.56 3.31 8.00
N ILE A 17 -7.54 2.49 7.70
CA ILE A 17 -6.13 2.91 7.74
C ILE A 17 -5.82 3.98 6.67
N TYR A 18 -6.42 3.89 5.48
CA TYR A 18 -6.30 4.91 4.43
C TYR A 18 -6.87 6.25 4.92
N GLU A 19 -8.04 6.24 5.54
CA GLU A 19 -8.71 7.42 6.11
C GLU A 19 -7.90 8.02 7.27
N GLN A 20 -7.30 7.20 8.15
CA GLN A 20 -6.35 7.66 9.16
C GLN A 20 -5.16 8.39 8.52
N GLY A 21 -4.63 7.86 7.41
CA GLY A 21 -3.55 8.48 6.65
C GLY A 21 -3.93 9.85 6.06
N ILE A 22 -5.11 9.95 5.43
CA ILE A 22 -5.66 11.22 4.93
C ILE A 22 -5.79 12.24 6.07
N ALA A 23 -6.34 11.82 7.20
CA ALA A 23 -6.58 12.71 8.35
C ALA A 23 -5.28 13.35 8.87
N THR A 24 -4.13 12.69 8.68
CA THR A 24 -2.83 13.27 9.05
C THR A 24 -2.31 14.33 8.09
N GLY A 25 -2.90 14.49 6.90
CA GLY A 25 -2.53 15.52 5.91
C GLY A 25 -1.14 15.35 5.28
N GLN A 26 -0.43 14.26 5.59
CA GLN A 26 0.93 14.01 5.10
C GLN A 26 1.00 13.02 3.94
N ALA A 27 -0.10 12.33 3.62
CA ALA A 27 -0.06 11.17 2.71
C ALA A 27 -0.60 11.45 1.30
N THR A 28 -1.70 12.20 1.13
CA THR A 28 -2.29 12.49 -0.20
C THR A 28 -3.09 13.80 -0.18
N PHE A 29 -3.37 14.36 -1.37
CA PHE A 29 -4.34 15.45 -1.56
C PHE A 29 -5.81 14.96 -1.57
N GLU A 30 -6.05 13.67 -1.34
CA GLU A 30 -7.41 13.13 -1.35
C GLU A 30 -8.11 13.38 -0.02
N THR A 31 -9.40 13.75 -0.08
CA THR A 31 -10.20 14.10 1.10
C THR A 31 -11.00 12.93 1.67
N ALA A 32 -11.10 11.82 0.95
CA ALA A 32 -11.80 10.61 1.36
C ALA A 32 -11.21 9.37 0.71
N ALA A 33 -11.35 8.20 1.35
CA ALA A 33 -10.95 6.95 0.75
C ALA A 33 -11.83 6.62 -0.49
N PRO A 34 -11.23 6.10 -1.58
CA PRO A 34 -11.98 5.70 -2.78
C PRO A 34 -12.93 4.53 -2.50
N SER A 35 -13.83 4.24 -3.44
CA SER A 35 -14.61 2.99 -3.42
C SER A 35 -13.68 1.77 -3.54
N PHE A 36 -14.14 0.62 -3.04
CA PHE A 36 -13.41 -0.65 -3.14
C PHE A 36 -13.02 -0.96 -4.59
N GLU A 37 -13.98 -0.89 -5.51
CA GLU A 37 -13.78 -1.17 -6.94
C GLU A 37 -12.72 -0.27 -7.57
N LYS A 38 -12.79 1.04 -7.28
CA LYS A 38 -11.81 2.01 -7.76
C LYS A 38 -10.43 1.69 -7.18
N TRP A 39 -10.35 1.40 -5.88
CA TRP A 39 -9.08 1.08 -5.22
C TRP A 39 -8.45 -0.19 -5.79
N VAL A 40 -9.21 -1.28 -5.93
CA VAL A 40 -8.72 -2.55 -6.51
C VAL A 40 -8.28 -2.37 -7.96
N SER A 41 -9.00 -1.60 -8.77
CA SER A 41 -8.63 -1.33 -10.17
C SER A 41 -7.24 -0.68 -10.34
N THR A 42 -6.77 0.02 -9.29
CA THR A 42 -5.45 0.66 -9.30
C THR A 42 -4.30 -0.27 -8.92
N ILE A 43 -4.58 -1.47 -8.38
CA ILE A 43 -3.54 -2.40 -7.95
C ILE A 43 -2.79 -2.93 -9.19
N ALA A 44 -1.49 -2.70 -9.23
CA ALA A 44 -0.62 -3.18 -10.29
C ALA A 44 -0.08 -4.58 -9.96
N ALA A 45 -0.05 -5.47 -10.95
CA ALA A 45 0.58 -6.80 -10.89
C ALA A 45 0.17 -7.68 -9.67
N ASN A 46 -1.01 -7.41 -9.10
CA ASN A 46 -1.52 -8.02 -7.87
C ASN A 46 -0.61 -7.79 -6.65
N LEU A 47 0.23 -6.75 -6.66
CA LEU A 47 1.17 -6.41 -5.59
C LEU A 47 0.50 -5.54 -4.54
N CYS A 48 -0.29 -6.19 -3.69
CA CYS A 48 -0.86 -5.60 -2.50
C CYS A 48 -0.74 -6.56 -1.31
N PHE A 49 -0.23 -6.05 -0.20
CA PHE A 49 0.02 -6.81 1.02
C PHE A 49 -0.54 -6.10 2.24
N VAL A 50 -0.95 -6.90 3.21
CA VAL A 50 -1.40 -6.46 4.53
C VAL A 50 -0.48 -7.05 5.59
N ALA A 51 -0.22 -6.28 6.64
CA ALA A 51 0.43 -6.73 7.86
C ALA A 51 -0.63 -6.91 8.94
N GLU A 52 -0.73 -8.11 9.51
CA GLU A 52 -1.75 -8.47 10.50
C GLU A 52 -1.15 -9.05 11.78
N ASP A 53 -1.86 -8.87 12.90
CA ASP A 53 -1.63 -9.56 14.16
C ASP A 53 -2.98 -9.92 14.82
N GLU A 54 -2.96 -10.26 16.11
CA GLU A 54 -4.15 -10.67 16.86
C GLU A 54 -5.22 -9.55 16.94
N GLU A 55 -4.83 -8.29 16.75
CA GLU A 55 -5.72 -7.12 16.80
C GLU A 55 -6.26 -6.74 15.40
N GLY A 56 -5.85 -7.46 14.35
CA GLY A 56 -6.31 -7.24 12.97
C GLY A 56 -5.22 -6.65 12.06
N ILE A 57 -5.64 -5.85 11.07
CA ILE A 57 -4.73 -5.25 10.10
C ILE A 57 -4.06 -4.02 10.72
N GLN A 58 -2.73 -4.05 10.76
CA GLN A 58 -1.86 -3.03 11.34
C GLN A 58 -1.26 -2.10 10.29
N GLY A 59 -1.31 -2.48 9.02
CA GLY A 59 -0.85 -1.68 7.90
C GLY A 59 -0.99 -2.43 6.59
N TRP A 60 -0.82 -1.72 5.49
CA TRP A 60 -0.86 -2.30 4.15
C TRP A 60 0.05 -1.52 3.20
N CYS A 61 0.46 -2.17 2.12
CA CYS A 61 1.16 -1.53 1.02
C CYS A 61 0.63 -2.03 -0.32
N LYS A 62 0.70 -1.19 -1.36
CA LYS A 62 0.37 -1.59 -2.73
C LYS A 62 1.28 -0.90 -3.73
N ILE A 63 1.45 -1.53 -4.89
CA ILE A 63 1.94 -0.85 -6.09
C ILE A 63 0.73 -0.41 -6.91
N SER A 64 0.71 0.87 -7.28
CA SER A 64 -0.29 1.44 -8.18
C SER A 64 0.27 1.77 -9.55
N LYS A 65 -0.58 1.69 -10.57
CA LYS A 65 -0.24 2.06 -11.95
C LYS A 65 0.00 3.57 -12.03
N VAL A 66 1.18 4.01 -12.49
CA VAL A 66 1.52 5.43 -12.67
C VAL A 66 0.93 5.95 -13.99
N SER A 67 -0.40 6.13 -14.00
CA SER A 67 -1.21 6.68 -15.11
C SER A 67 -1.24 5.90 -16.43
N ASP A 68 -2.30 6.10 -17.22
CA ASP A 68 -2.50 5.54 -18.57
C ASP A 68 -1.55 6.11 -19.64
N ARG A 69 -0.60 6.98 -19.28
CA ARG A 69 0.35 7.58 -20.22
C ARG A 69 1.58 6.70 -20.37
N CYS A 70 1.74 6.15 -21.58
CA CYS A 70 2.76 5.19 -22.04
C CYS A 70 4.25 5.51 -21.74
N VAL A 71 4.56 6.66 -21.13
CA VAL A 71 5.94 7.12 -20.89
C VAL A 71 6.55 6.62 -19.57
N TYR A 72 5.78 5.92 -18.73
CA TYR A 72 6.23 5.36 -17.45
C TYR A 72 6.13 3.83 -17.36
N GLN A 73 6.26 3.11 -18.48
CA GLN A 73 6.38 1.65 -18.46
C GLN A 73 7.61 1.24 -17.63
N GLY A 74 7.39 0.77 -16.40
CA GLY A 74 8.43 0.28 -15.50
C GLY A 74 8.41 0.88 -14.10
N VAL A 75 7.78 2.05 -13.90
CA VAL A 75 7.74 2.72 -12.58
C VAL A 75 6.36 2.51 -11.95
N GLY A 76 6.32 1.80 -10.82
CA GLY A 76 5.13 1.66 -9.99
C GLY A 76 5.21 2.58 -8.77
N GLU A 77 4.13 3.29 -8.44
CA GLU A 77 4.08 4.08 -7.21
C GLU A 77 3.76 3.16 -6.03
N VAL A 78 4.62 3.17 -5.00
CA VAL A 78 4.42 2.38 -3.79
C VAL A 78 3.68 3.23 -2.76
N SER A 79 2.47 2.82 -2.41
CA SER A 79 1.75 3.36 -1.26
C SER A 79 1.97 2.48 -0.05
N VAL A 80 2.30 3.05 1.11
CA VAL A 80 2.42 2.34 2.39
C VAL A 80 1.71 3.11 3.50
N TYR A 81 0.82 2.44 4.22
CA TYR A 81 0.08 3.02 5.33
C TYR A 81 0.14 2.11 6.54
N VAL A 82 0.30 2.72 7.72
CA VAL A 82 0.37 2.03 9.01
C VAL A 82 -0.70 2.60 9.91
N ARG A 83 -1.47 1.72 10.56
CA ARG A 83 -2.46 2.07 11.58
C ARG A 83 -1.80 2.94 12.64
N GLU A 84 -2.51 3.97 13.09
CA GLU A 84 -1.93 4.98 14.00
C GLU A 84 -1.31 4.35 15.26
N GLY A 85 -2.00 3.41 15.91
CA GLY A 85 -1.52 2.67 17.09
C GLY A 85 -0.35 1.69 16.85
N SER A 86 0.07 1.54 15.60
CA SER A 86 1.16 0.63 15.19
C SER A 86 2.36 1.35 14.57
N ARG A 87 2.36 2.69 14.58
CA ARG A 87 3.52 3.51 14.23
C ARG A 87 4.69 3.26 15.19
N GLY A 88 5.92 3.36 14.68
CA GLY A 88 7.15 3.09 15.45
C GLY A 88 7.46 1.61 15.71
N LYS A 89 6.56 0.67 15.35
CA LYS A 89 6.77 -0.78 15.53
C LYS A 89 7.43 -1.49 14.33
N GLY A 90 7.91 -0.72 13.34
CA GLY A 90 8.57 -1.27 12.14
C GLY A 90 7.65 -1.91 11.09
N VAL A 91 6.32 -1.75 11.20
CA VAL A 91 5.33 -2.34 10.28
C VAL A 91 5.55 -1.87 8.83
N GLY A 92 5.68 -0.56 8.61
CA GLY A 92 5.90 0.00 7.27
C GLY A 92 7.18 -0.49 6.61
N LYS A 93 8.27 -0.62 7.38
CA LYS A 93 9.54 -1.16 6.90
C LYS A 93 9.40 -2.60 6.39
N ARG A 94 8.74 -3.47 7.16
CA ARG A 94 8.53 -4.87 6.75
C ARG A 94 7.63 -5.00 5.53
N LEU A 95 6.61 -4.15 5.42
CA LEU A 95 5.74 -4.08 4.23
C LEU A 95 6.53 -3.66 2.99
N LEU A 96 7.39 -2.64 3.12
CA LEU A 96 8.27 -2.21 2.04
C LEU A 96 9.25 -3.32 1.62
N GLU A 97 9.89 -3.99 2.57
CA GLU A 97 10.80 -5.11 2.27
C GLU A 97 10.12 -6.22 1.45
N VAL A 98 8.88 -6.59 1.81
CA VAL A 98 8.10 -7.61 1.08
C VAL A 98 7.72 -7.13 -0.32
N ILE A 99 7.20 -5.90 -0.45
CA ILE A 99 6.74 -5.42 -1.75
C ILE A 99 7.90 -5.18 -2.71
N ILE A 100 9.07 -4.75 -2.21
CA ILE A 100 10.30 -4.59 -2.99
C ILE A 100 10.73 -5.94 -3.58
N LYS A 101 10.89 -6.95 -2.71
CA LYS A 101 11.28 -8.28 -3.13
C LYS A 101 10.34 -8.85 -4.19
N GLU A 102 9.04 -8.70 -3.97
CA GLU A 102 8.01 -9.23 -4.86
C GLU A 102 7.87 -8.44 -6.17
N SER A 103 8.20 -7.14 -6.18
CA SER A 103 8.32 -6.37 -7.42
C SER A 103 9.52 -6.78 -8.25
N GLU A 104 10.67 -7.01 -7.61
CA GLU A 104 11.90 -7.46 -8.29
C GLU A 104 11.69 -8.84 -8.93
N GLU A 105 11.07 -9.78 -8.23
CA GLU A 105 10.71 -11.11 -8.77
C GLU A 105 9.76 -11.02 -9.98
N LYS A 106 8.96 -9.95 -10.08
CA LYS A 106 8.05 -9.68 -11.20
C LYS A 106 8.65 -8.78 -12.28
N GLY A 107 9.90 -8.36 -12.12
CA GLY A 107 10.59 -7.47 -13.07
C GLY A 107 10.06 -6.03 -13.10
N LEU A 108 9.47 -5.56 -11.99
CA LEU A 108 9.01 -4.18 -11.83
C LEU A 108 10.07 -3.36 -11.09
N ASP A 109 10.48 -2.23 -11.65
CA ASP A 109 11.45 -1.32 -11.02
C ASP A 109 10.70 -0.24 -10.22
N ILE A 110 10.67 -0.42 -8.92
CA ILE A 110 10.16 0.59 -8.00
C ILE A 110 11.28 1.58 -7.72
N ASN A 111 11.21 2.76 -8.37
CA ASN A 111 12.13 3.85 -8.09
C ASN A 111 12.05 4.22 -6.60
N SER A 112 13.00 3.73 -5.81
CA SER A 112 13.11 3.97 -4.37
C SER A 112 13.53 5.41 -4.02
N ARG A 113 13.47 6.34 -4.97
CA ARG A 113 13.93 7.73 -4.84
C ARG A 113 12.89 8.69 -4.29
N ASP A 114 11.62 8.28 -4.20
CA ASP A 114 10.51 9.12 -3.73
C ASP A 114 9.94 8.70 -2.36
N LEU A 115 10.59 7.76 -1.66
CA LEU A 115 10.23 7.45 -0.26
C LEU A 115 10.89 8.50 0.66
N PRO A 116 10.13 9.19 1.53
CA PRO A 116 10.64 10.24 2.40
C PRO A 116 11.63 9.73 3.46
#